data_AF-A0AAV1KI06-F1
#
_entry.id   AF-A0AAV1KI06-F1
#
_cell.length_a   1.000
_cell.length_b   1.000
_cell.length_c   1.000
_cell.angle_alpha   90.00
_cell.angle_beta   90.00
_cell.angle_gamma   90.00
#
_symmetry.space_group_name_H-M   'P 1'
#
loop_
_entity.id
_entity.type
_entity.pdbx_description
1 polymer ?
#
loop_
_entity_poly.entity_id
_entity_poly.type
_entity_poly.pdbx_seq_one_letter_code
_entity_poly.pdbx_strand_id
1 'polypeptide(L)'
;MEETDGKIWDVQAGFRKAMGCMDQVFSMRMIAETFLAKNQKVFCALMDLEKAYDRVNRNVLWQTLNSFGLSAGLIQALRSLYRDSSACVRINGVYLDWIGI
;
A
#
# COMPACT_ATOMS: atom_id res chain seq x y z
N MET A 1 0.96 -13.97 14.15
CA MET A 1 0.67 -12.52 13.98
C MET A 1 2.03 -11.89 13.69
N GLU A 2 2.68 -12.24 12.57
CA GLU A 2 4.16 -12.30 12.58
C GLU A 2 4.93 -12.10 11.25
N GLU A 3 4.32 -12.18 10.06
CA GLU A 3 5.15 -12.28 8.83
C GLU A 3 5.82 -10.97 8.38
N THR A 4 5.28 -9.81 8.77
CA THR A 4 5.80 -8.48 8.38
C THR A 4 6.40 -7.68 9.52
N ASP A 5 6.27 -8.14 10.76
CA ASP A 5 6.79 -7.41 11.92
C ASP A 5 8.33 -7.39 11.88
N GLY A 6 8.92 -6.21 12.07
CA GLY A 6 10.35 -5.96 11.88
C GLY A 6 10.80 -5.84 10.42
N LYS A 7 9.92 -6.01 9.43
CA LYS A 7 10.22 -5.80 7.99
C LYS A 7 9.64 -4.49 7.43
N ILE A 8 8.56 -4.00 8.00
CA ILE A 8 7.93 -2.71 7.65
C ILE A 8 7.98 -1.77 8.84
N TRP A 9 7.86 -0.46 8.57
CA TRP A 9 7.88 0.56 9.62
C TRP A 9 6.69 0.42 10.57
N ASP A 10 6.93 0.63 11.86
CA ASP A 10 5.90 0.53 12.90
C ASP A 10 4.75 1.52 12.70
N VAL A 11 5.01 2.66 12.06
CA VAL A 11 4.01 3.68 11.75
C VAL A 11 3.11 3.32 10.57
N GLN A 12 3.40 2.28 9.78
CA GLN A 12 2.53 1.87 8.68
C GLN A 12 1.29 1.16 9.24
N ALA A 13 0.09 1.75 9.09
CA ALA A 13 -1.17 1.09 9.47
C ALA A 13 -1.91 0.44 8.29
N GLY A 14 -1.74 0.94 7.07
CA GLY A 14 -2.40 0.39 5.88
C GLY A 14 -2.03 -1.08 5.66
N PHE A 15 -3.03 -1.91 5.39
CA PHE A 15 -2.88 -3.35 5.11
C PHE A 15 -2.27 -4.17 6.26
N ARG A 16 -2.24 -3.66 7.50
CA ARG A 16 -1.83 -4.42 8.68
C ARG A 16 -3.04 -4.87 9.50
N LYS A 17 -2.98 -6.11 9.99
CA LYS A 17 -3.99 -6.64 10.90
C LYS A 17 -3.97 -5.83 12.20
N ALA A 18 -5.15 -5.52 12.71
CA ALA A 18 -5.35 -4.82 13.98
C ALA A 18 -4.80 -3.38 14.05
N MET A 19 -4.46 -2.78 12.90
CA MET A 19 -4.16 -1.35 12.80
C MET A 19 -5.11 -0.70 11.79
N GLY A 20 -5.59 0.50 12.10
CA GLY A 20 -6.57 1.18 11.29
C GLY A 20 -6.39 2.70 11.24
N CYS A 21 -7.30 3.35 10.51
CA CYS A 21 -7.32 4.80 10.37
C CYS A 21 -7.46 5.51 11.73
N MET A 22 -8.27 4.96 12.64
CA MET A 22 -8.48 5.55 13.96
C MET A 22 -7.19 5.62 14.78
N ASP A 23 -6.35 4.58 14.74
CA ASP A 23 -5.07 4.55 15.46
C ASP A 23 -4.11 5.65 14.97
N GLN A 24 -4.08 5.88 13.65
CA GLN A 24 -3.26 6.91 13.02
C GLN A 24 -3.77 8.32 13.33
N VAL A 25 -5.09 8.53 13.24
CA VAL A 25 -5.71 9.83 13.59
C VAL A 25 -5.48 10.14 15.07
N PHE A 26 -5.63 9.15 15.96
CA PHE A 26 -5.34 9.31 17.37
C PHE A 26 -3.88 9.68 17.61
N SER A 27 -2.94 8.97 16.99
CA SER A 27 -1.50 9.23 17.11
C SER A 27 -1.13 10.64 16.63
N MET A 28 -1.63 11.04 15.45
CA MET A 28 -1.42 12.39 14.93
C MET A 28 -1.97 13.47 15.86
N ARG A 29 -3.18 13.24 16.40
CA ARG A 29 -3.81 14.16 17.35
C ARG A 29 -2.99 14.31 18.63
N MET A 30 -2.55 13.19 19.21
CA MET A 30 -1.72 13.19 20.43
C MET A 30 -0.41 13.95 20.23
N ILE A 31 0.26 13.76 19.08
CA ILE A 31 1.46 14.50 18.73
C ILE A 31 1.14 16.00 18.66
N ALA A 32 0.13 16.39 17.88
CA ALA A 32 -0.24 17.79 17.72
C ALA A 32 -0.59 18.47 19.06
N GLU A 33 -1.44 17.85 19.88
CA GLU A 33 -1.83 18.36 21.20
C GLU A 33 -0.63 18.52 22.14
N THR A 34 0.31 17.57 22.12
CA THR A 34 1.53 17.61 22.96
C THR A 34 2.42 18.82 22.65
N PHE A 35 2.62 19.13 21.36
CA PHE A 35 3.44 20.27 20.94
C PHE A 35 2.70 21.61 21.15
N LEU A 36 1.40 21.65 20.86
CA LEU A 36 0.57 22.83 21.10
C LEU A 36 0.52 23.20 22.59
N ALA A 37 0.42 22.20 23.49
CA ALA A 37 0.48 22.41 24.94
C ALA A 37 1.80 23.04 25.41
N LYS A 38 2.88 22.86 24.65
CA LYS A 38 4.20 23.47 24.90
C LYS A 38 4.39 24.82 24.20
N ASN A 39 3.33 25.42 23.67
CA ASN A 39 3.38 26.63 22.83
C ASN A 39 4.32 26.50 21.61
N GLN A 40 4.49 25.28 21.10
CA GLN A 40 5.28 25.03 19.89
C GLN A 40 4.37 25.00 18.66
N LYS A 41 4.87 25.51 17.54
CA LYS A 41 4.16 25.45 16.25
C LYS A 41 4.21 24.03 15.70
N VAL A 42 3.07 23.55 15.20
CA VAL A 42 2.93 22.26 14.53
C VAL A 42 2.57 22.50 13.08
N PHE A 43 3.25 21.80 12.17
CA PHE A 43 2.95 21.81 10.74
C PHE A 43 2.63 20.38 10.31
N CYS A 44 1.60 20.22 9.48
CA CYS A 44 1.17 18.93 8.94
C CYS A 44 1.14 19.01 7.42
N ALA A 45 1.72 18.02 6.75
CA ALA A 45 1.62 17.83 5.31
C ALA A 45 0.89 16.52 5.04
N LEU A 46 -0.21 16.61 4.29
CA LEU A 46 -0.93 15.44 3.81
C LEU A 46 -0.47 15.19 2.37
N MET A 47 0.11 14.02 2.13
CA MET A 47 0.57 13.59 0.82
C MET A 47 -0.27 12.41 0.35
N ASP A 48 -0.75 12.49 -0.88
CA ASP A 48 -1.47 11.41 -1.54
C ASP A 48 -0.82 11.10 -2.90
N LEU A 49 -0.81 9.83 -3.27
CA LEU A 49 -0.22 9.36 -4.52
C LEU A 49 -1.31 9.15 -5.56
N GLU A 50 -1.30 9.98 -6.60
CA GLU A 50 -2.20 9.80 -7.75
C GLU A 50 -1.91 8.45 -8.44
N LYS A 51 -2.94 7.59 -8.54
CA LYS A 51 -2.87 6.26 -9.16
C LYS A 51 -1.76 5.38 -8.58
N ALA A 52 -1.75 5.27 -7.25
CA ALA A 52 -0.69 4.60 -6.48
C ALA A 52 -0.34 3.17 -6.97
N TYR A 53 -1.31 2.39 -7.47
CA TYR A 53 -1.08 1.02 -7.95
C TYR A 53 -0.67 0.95 -9.42
N ASP A 54 -1.20 1.84 -10.26
CA ASP A 54 -0.95 1.86 -11.70
C ASP A 54 0.45 2.40 -12.02
N ARG A 55 0.95 3.32 -11.20
CA ARG A 55 2.25 3.99 -11.41
C ARG A 55 3.45 3.25 -10.80
N VAL A 56 3.26 2.10 -10.14
CA VAL A 56 4.37 1.36 -9.55
C VAL A 56 5.26 0.78 -10.64
N ASN A 57 6.55 1.14 -10.63
CA ASN A 57 7.54 0.51 -11.49
C ASN A 57 7.69 -0.98 -11.13
N ARG A 58 7.23 -1.86 -12.03
CA ARG A 58 7.20 -3.31 -11.79
C ARG A 58 8.60 -3.91 -11.59
N ASN A 59 9.63 -3.41 -12.27
CA ASN A 59 11.00 -3.90 -12.08
C ASN A 59 11.50 -3.62 -10.67
N VAL A 60 11.23 -2.42 -10.15
CA VAL A 60 11.55 -2.05 -8.77
C VAL A 60 10.77 -2.92 -7.79
N LEU A 61 9.46 -3.13 -8.03
CA LEU A 61 8.63 -4.00 -7.20
C LEU A 61 9.23 -5.41 -7.07
N TRP A 62 9.66 -6.03 -8.17
CA TRP A 62 10.27 -7.36 -8.15
C TRP A 62 11.57 -7.40 -7.35
N GLN A 63 12.41 -6.35 -7.47
CA GLN A 63 13.65 -6.23 -6.70
C GLN A 63 13.36 -6.05 -5.21
N THR A 64 12.36 -5.23 -4.86
CA THR A 64 11.92 -5.03 -3.47
C THR A 64 11.38 -6.33 -2.87
N LEU A 65 10.51 -7.06 -3.56
CA LEU A 65 10.00 -8.33 -3.03
C LEU A 65 11.13 -9.35 -2.79
N ASN A 66 12.13 -9.38 -3.68
CA ASN A 66 13.32 -10.21 -3.49
C ASN A 66 14.14 -9.76 -2.26
N SER A 67 14.32 -8.45 -2.04
CA SER A 67 15.03 -7.95 -0.86
C SER A 67 14.29 -8.21 0.46
N PHE A 68 12.96 -8.34 0.43
CA PHE A 68 12.13 -8.76 1.57
C PHE A 68 12.20 -10.28 1.86
N GLY A 69 12.93 -11.04 1.03
CA GLY A 69 13.19 -12.46 1.20
C GLY A 69 12.12 -13.39 0.61
N LEU A 70 11.29 -12.89 -0.32
CA LEU A 70 10.32 -13.75 -1.00
C LEU A 70 11.01 -14.70 -1.96
N SER A 71 10.50 -15.93 -2.07
CA SER A 71 11.08 -16.94 -2.96
C SER A 71 10.93 -16.55 -4.44
N ALA A 72 11.90 -16.95 -5.26
CA ALA A 72 11.84 -16.73 -6.70
C ALA A 72 10.56 -17.31 -7.34
N GLY A 73 10.09 -18.46 -6.85
CA GLY A 73 8.84 -19.06 -7.30
C GLY A 73 7.61 -18.19 -7.03
N LEU A 74 7.51 -17.59 -5.83
CA LEU A 74 6.42 -16.68 -5.50
C LEU A 74 6.50 -15.39 -6.33
N ILE A 75 7.68 -14.81 -6.51
CA ILE A 75 7.88 -13.63 -7.35
C ILE A 75 7.49 -13.93 -8.81
N GLN A 76 7.83 -15.11 -9.31
CA GLN A 76 7.45 -15.52 -10.66
C GLN A 76 5.94 -15.71 -10.81
N ALA A 77 5.28 -16.30 -9.81
CA ALA A 77 3.81 -16.39 -9.78
C ALA A 77 3.18 -14.99 -9.80
N LEU A 78 3.65 -14.06 -8.96
CA LEU A 78 3.18 -12.67 -8.97
C LEU A 78 3.40 -12.00 -10.31
N ARG A 79 4.57 -12.17 -10.95
CA ARG A 79 4.85 -11.65 -12.30
C ARG A 79 3.85 -12.17 -13.33
N SER A 80 3.46 -13.44 -13.25
CA SER A 80 2.48 -13.99 -14.19
C SER A 80 1.09 -13.37 -14.04
N LEU A 81 0.70 -12.89 -12.85
CA LEU A 81 -0.57 -12.19 -12.64
C LEU A 81 -0.64 -10.83 -13.37
N TYR A 82 0.52 -10.24 -13.68
CA TYR A 82 0.62 -8.95 -14.39
C TYR A 82 1.05 -9.11 -15.85
N ARG A 83 1.21 -10.33 -16.35
CA ARG A 83 1.67 -10.57 -17.72
C ARG A 83 0.46 -10.77 -18.62
N ASP A 84 0.33 -9.91 -19.63
CA ASP A 84 -0.71 -9.99 -20.67
C ASP A 84 -2.13 -10.10 -20.08
N SER A 85 -2.32 -9.57 -18.87
CA SER A 85 -3.57 -9.64 -18.13
C SER A 85 -4.58 -8.67 -18.73
N SER A 86 -5.82 -9.12 -18.88
CA SER A 86 -6.93 -8.29 -19.36
C SER A 86 -8.20 -8.61 -18.60
N ALA A 87 -9.01 -7.59 -18.33
CA ALA A 87 -10.33 -7.71 -17.72
C ALA A 87 -11.39 -7.06 -18.61
N CYS A 88 -12.61 -7.59 -18.56
CA CYS A 88 -13.79 -6.95 -19.12
C CYS A 88 -14.94 -7.00 -18.11
N VAL A 89 -15.87 -6.05 -18.20
CA VAL A 89 -17.05 -6.00 -17.33
C VAL A 89 -18.21 -6.69 -18.05
N ARG A 90 -18.92 -7.57 -17.34
CA ARG A 90 -20.13 -8.25 -17.85
C ARG A 90 -21.38 -7.68 -17.21
N ILE A 91 -22.30 -7.14 -18.02
CA ILE A 91 -23.58 -6.56 -17.57
C ILE A 91 -24.72 -7.26 -18.32
N ASN A 92 -25.67 -7.85 -17.60
CA ASN A 92 -26.83 -8.55 -18.18
C ASN A 92 -26.47 -9.56 -19.29
N GLY A 93 -25.34 -10.26 -19.14
CA GLY A 93 -24.85 -11.24 -20.11
C GLY A 93 -24.06 -10.66 -21.28
N VAL A 94 -23.97 -9.34 -21.40
CA VAL A 94 -23.15 -8.65 -22.42
C VAL A 94 -21.78 -8.31 -21.84
N TYR A 95 -20.72 -8.61 -22.58
CA TYR A 95 -19.35 -8.23 -22.24
C TYR A 95 -19.00 -6.88 -22.88
N LEU A 96 -18.42 -5.98 -22.08
CA LEU A 96 -17.83 -4.73 -22.57
C LEU A 96 -16.42 -4.99 -23.12
N ASP A 97 -15.80 -3.93 -23.66
CA ASP A 97 -14.44 -3.98 -24.19
C ASP A 97 -13.42 -4.50 -23.17
N TRP A 98 -12.42 -5.21 -23.67
CA TRP A 98 -11.32 -5.72 -22.86
C TRP A 98 -10.33 -4.61 -22.55
N ILE A 99 -9.94 -4.54 -21.28
CA ILE A 99 -9.00 -3.56 -20.74
C ILE A 99 -7.79 -4.32 -20.25
N GLY A 100 -6.59 -3.93 -20.71
CA GLY A 100 -5.33 -4.44 -20.19
C GLY A 100 -5.12 -4.02 -18.73
N ILE A 101 -4.62 -4.94 -17.91
CA ILE A 101 -4.35 -4.75 -16.46
C ILE A 101 -2.84 -4.65 -16.23
#